data_AF-A0A2T4YX65-F1
#
_entry.id   AF-A0A2T4YX65-F1
#
_cell.length_a   1.000
_cell.length_b   1.000
_cell.length_c   1.000
_cell.angle_alpha   90.00
_cell.angle_beta   90.00
_cell.angle_gamma   90.00
#
_symmetry.space_group_name_H-M   'P 1'
#
loop_
_entity.id
_entity.type
_entity.pdbx_description
1 polymer ?
#
loop_
_entity_poly.entity_id
_entity_poly.type
_entity_poly.pdbx_seq_one_letter_code
_entity_poly.pdbx_strand_id
1 'polypeptide(L)'
;MFTSRFAFRPPPLPDELLSSWIQRTATGMLFLPYAFVHTYWQSEPPVLSRDIDLLGDPRVIAGMAVGTGTNPAVAASTTLTAFDGRLFADCGARGIYPWVLPVGVRNRDRKLPGQQYCPHCLSSDERPYLRKQWRLAVMSVCVVHSQVLLDRCSRCASPLMPFRSRALHVCWNCNRDLRHAKGQPPNQDAIRFNALADDALHAGWGRLGASTFHYSPILFSVLRQLGRNIISGPRSQRLRTVLGRQTDISDRPFNFEGGREEVEFLSSAERHRMHALIMALADNWPYNYVSSMSEAGMWHSWALRDMRSVPFALRTIVDQGLRPRTYSPPVEEVRAAARYLAKRRIGVSGRDLRRLIGDSIHTQEALATIAAPTLAAELEPPEFVSLPQD
;
A
#
# COMPACT_ATOMS: atom_id res chain seq x y z
N MET A 1 -24.31 -29.03 16.87
CA MET A 1 -24.33 -28.51 15.48
C MET A 1 -25.76 -28.11 15.16
N PHE A 2 -25.96 -26.92 14.62
CA PHE A 2 -27.26 -26.48 14.12
C PHE A 2 -27.60 -27.28 12.85
N THR A 3 -28.66 -28.09 12.87
CA THR A 3 -29.00 -29.05 11.79
C THR A 3 -30.28 -28.70 11.05
N SER A 4 -30.97 -27.63 11.41
CA SER A 4 -32.24 -27.24 10.79
C SER A 4 -32.07 -26.11 9.78
N ARG A 5 -32.98 -26.06 8.80
CA ARG A 5 -33.05 -24.95 7.84
C ARG A 5 -33.76 -23.75 8.46
N PHE A 6 -33.37 -22.55 8.04
CA PHE A 6 -34.06 -21.30 8.38
C PHE A 6 -35.41 -21.19 7.69
N ALA A 7 -36.34 -20.41 8.25
CA ALA A 7 -37.63 -20.15 7.60
C ALA A 7 -37.47 -19.32 6.32
N PHE A 8 -36.60 -18.30 6.35
CA PHE A 8 -36.20 -17.50 5.20
C PHE A 8 -34.75 -17.84 4.82
N ARG A 9 -34.52 -18.16 3.53
CA ARG A 9 -33.27 -18.79 3.05
C ARG A 9 -32.73 -18.08 1.82
N PRO A 10 -32.34 -16.80 1.91
CA PRO A 10 -31.79 -16.11 0.76
C PRO A 10 -30.41 -16.72 0.44
N PRO A 11 -30.12 -17.06 -0.83
CA PRO A 11 -28.74 -17.32 -1.21
C PRO A 11 -27.90 -16.04 -1.04
N PRO A 12 -26.59 -16.15 -0.80
CA PRO A 12 -25.72 -14.98 -0.85
C PRO A 12 -25.70 -14.41 -2.28
N LEU A 13 -25.64 -13.08 -2.39
CA LEU A 13 -25.50 -12.40 -3.67
C LEU A 13 -24.05 -12.39 -4.18
N PRO A 14 -23.84 -12.12 -5.48
CA PRO A 14 -22.50 -11.92 -6.02
C PRO A 14 -21.73 -10.84 -5.27
N ASP A 15 -20.50 -11.17 -4.89
CA ASP A 15 -19.62 -10.35 -4.07
C ASP A 15 -20.18 -9.95 -2.68
N GLU A 16 -21.19 -10.64 -2.14
CA GLU A 16 -21.75 -10.26 -0.83
C GLU A 16 -20.85 -10.64 0.35
N LEU A 17 -20.78 -9.75 1.35
CA LEU A 17 -20.12 -10.00 2.64
C LEU A 17 -20.95 -10.89 3.57
N LEU A 18 -20.28 -11.70 4.38
CA LEU A 18 -20.91 -12.54 5.40
C LEU A 18 -21.80 -11.72 6.35
N SER A 19 -21.33 -10.57 6.81
CA SER A 19 -22.11 -9.66 7.67
C SER A 19 -23.36 -9.11 6.98
N SER A 20 -23.29 -8.83 5.68
CA SER A 20 -24.45 -8.43 4.85
C SER A 20 -25.44 -9.56 4.71
N TRP A 21 -24.97 -10.75 4.36
CA TRP A 21 -25.80 -11.92 4.16
C TRP A 21 -26.53 -12.36 5.44
N ILE A 22 -25.83 -12.33 6.58
CA ILE A 22 -26.44 -12.57 7.89
C ILE A 22 -27.50 -11.51 8.19
N GLN A 23 -27.20 -10.23 7.97
CA GLN A 23 -28.15 -9.15 8.22
C GLN A 23 -29.45 -9.36 7.43
N ARG A 24 -29.35 -9.65 6.13
CA ARG A 24 -30.51 -9.87 5.26
C ARG A 24 -31.30 -11.11 5.65
N THR A 25 -30.61 -12.19 6.00
CA THR A 25 -31.23 -13.42 6.48
C THR A 25 -32.00 -13.14 7.77
N ALA A 26 -31.38 -12.46 8.73
CA ALA A 26 -32.01 -12.06 9.98
C ALA A 26 -33.25 -11.18 9.76
N THR A 27 -33.13 -10.13 8.95
CA THR A 27 -34.26 -9.22 8.65
C THR A 27 -35.41 -9.95 7.97
N GLY A 28 -35.14 -10.84 7.00
CA GLY A 28 -36.21 -11.61 6.35
C GLY A 28 -36.83 -12.67 7.25
N MET A 29 -36.16 -13.08 8.32
CA MET A 29 -36.72 -13.90 9.41
C MET A 29 -37.38 -13.06 10.51
N LEU A 30 -37.45 -11.74 10.35
CA LEU A 30 -37.97 -10.80 11.35
C LEU A 30 -37.18 -10.79 12.67
N PHE A 31 -35.89 -11.13 12.62
CA PHE A 31 -34.95 -10.99 13.73
C PHE A 31 -34.22 -9.64 13.68
N LEU A 32 -33.90 -9.12 14.86
CA LEU A 32 -32.79 -8.17 14.98
C LEU A 32 -31.49 -8.91 14.62
N PRO A 33 -30.61 -8.36 13.74
CA PRO A 33 -29.40 -9.04 13.29
C PRO A 33 -28.49 -9.55 14.42
N TYR A 34 -28.35 -8.77 15.50
CA TYR A 34 -27.64 -9.20 16.69
C TYR A 34 -28.29 -10.42 17.37
N ALA A 35 -29.61 -10.40 17.54
CA ALA A 35 -30.36 -11.48 18.18
C ALA A 35 -30.25 -12.78 17.36
N PHE A 36 -30.33 -12.67 16.03
CA PHE A 36 -30.12 -13.81 15.12
C PHE A 36 -28.76 -14.47 15.37
N VAL A 37 -27.67 -13.68 15.41
CA VAL A 37 -26.33 -14.22 15.66
C VAL A 37 -26.23 -14.90 17.02
N HIS A 38 -26.83 -14.29 18.05
CA HIS A 38 -26.82 -14.86 19.40
C HIS A 38 -27.62 -16.18 19.48
N THR A 39 -28.81 -16.22 18.87
CA THR A 39 -29.70 -17.40 18.88
C THR A 39 -29.05 -18.61 18.22
N TYR A 40 -28.38 -18.43 17.08
CA TYR A 40 -27.86 -19.55 16.29
C TYR A 40 -26.44 -20.00 16.67
N TRP A 41 -25.61 -19.12 17.26
CA TRP A 41 -24.21 -19.44 17.58
C TRP A 41 -23.81 -19.23 19.04
N GLN A 42 -24.76 -18.90 19.92
CA GLN A 42 -24.63 -18.91 21.40
C GLN A 42 -23.47 -18.09 21.99
N SER A 43 -22.80 -17.26 21.19
CA SER A 43 -21.76 -16.33 21.62
C SER A 43 -20.57 -16.92 22.41
N GLU A 44 -20.22 -18.21 22.26
CA GLU A 44 -19.03 -18.79 22.90
C GLU A 44 -18.07 -19.47 21.90
N PRO A 45 -16.89 -18.89 21.61
CA PRO A 45 -16.54 -17.49 21.87
C PRO A 45 -17.45 -16.51 21.11
N PRO A 46 -17.59 -15.25 21.58
CA PRO A 46 -18.53 -14.30 20.97
C PRO A 46 -18.19 -14.04 19.50
N VAL A 47 -19.15 -14.29 18.61
CA VAL A 47 -18.96 -14.14 17.16
C VAL A 47 -18.59 -12.70 16.79
N LEU A 48 -19.28 -11.73 17.39
CA LEU A 48 -19.17 -10.32 17.02
C LEU A 48 -18.02 -9.57 17.72
N SER A 49 -17.29 -10.21 18.64
CA SER A 49 -16.09 -9.65 19.28
C SER A 49 -14.85 -9.69 18.37
N ARG A 50 -14.99 -10.28 17.18
CA ARG A 50 -13.97 -10.30 16.14
C ARG A 50 -14.54 -9.78 14.82
N ASP A 51 -13.67 -9.55 13.85
CA ASP A 51 -14.09 -9.20 12.49
C ASP A 51 -14.58 -10.47 11.78
N ILE A 52 -15.91 -10.61 11.72
CA ILE A 52 -16.59 -11.79 11.17
C ILE A 52 -16.35 -11.96 9.67
N ASP A 53 -16.19 -10.84 8.96
CA ASP A 53 -15.98 -10.84 7.51
C ASP A 53 -14.55 -11.24 7.18
N LEU A 54 -13.60 -10.85 8.03
CA LEU A 54 -12.18 -11.13 7.84
C LEU A 54 -11.78 -12.54 8.27
N LEU A 55 -12.13 -12.96 9.49
CA LEU A 55 -11.68 -14.25 10.03
C LEU A 55 -12.46 -15.44 9.49
N GLY A 56 -13.71 -15.23 9.07
CA GLY A 56 -14.58 -16.29 8.60
C GLY A 56 -14.72 -17.46 9.59
N ASP A 57 -15.30 -17.22 10.77
CA ASP A 57 -15.50 -18.27 11.79
C ASP A 57 -16.20 -19.50 11.16
N PRO A 58 -15.55 -20.67 11.07
CA PRO A 58 -16.09 -21.83 10.36
C PRO A 58 -17.46 -22.26 10.88
N ARG A 59 -17.74 -22.02 12.17
CA ARG A 59 -19.03 -22.35 12.79
C ARG A 59 -20.15 -21.47 12.23
N VAL A 60 -19.85 -20.20 11.97
CA VAL A 60 -20.80 -19.25 11.38
C VAL A 60 -21.02 -19.56 9.92
N ILE A 61 -19.94 -19.78 9.16
CA ILE A 61 -20.01 -20.12 7.74
C ILE A 61 -20.82 -21.41 7.55
N ALA A 62 -20.49 -22.48 8.30
CA ALA A 62 -21.21 -23.74 8.23
C ALA A 62 -22.66 -23.60 8.67
N GLY A 63 -22.94 -22.84 9.73
CA GLY A 63 -24.30 -22.58 10.19
C GLY A 63 -25.14 -21.83 9.16
N MET A 64 -24.56 -20.83 8.49
CA MET A 64 -25.22 -20.10 7.40
C MET A 64 -25.44 -21.00 6.18
N ALA A 65 -24.44 -21.81 5.80
CA ALA A 65 -24.54 -22.78 4.72
C ALA A 65 -25.70 -23.76 4.95
N VAL A 66 -25.75 -24.40 6.12
CA VAL A 66 -26.82 -25.34 6.50
C VAL A 66 -28.17 -24.63 6.57
N GLY A 67 -28.24 -23.49 7.28
CA GLY A 67 -29.50 -22.79 7.53
C GLY A 67 -30.15 -22.27 6.25
N THR A 68 -29.37 -21.83 5.27
CA THR A 68 -29.88 -21.35 3.97
C THR A 68 -29.92 -22.42 2.89
N GLY A 69 -29.30 -23.58 3.09
CA GLY A 69 -29.09 -24.58 2.05
C GLY A 69 -28.07 -24.15 0.99
N THR A 70 -27.13 -23.28 1.34
CA THR A 70 -26.06 -22.78 0.45
C THR A 70 -24.88 -23.75 0.44
N ASN A 71 -24.25 -23.92 -0.73
CA ASN A 71 -23.02 -24.70 -0.85
C ASN A 71 -21.93 -24.15 0.11
N PRO A 72 -21.25 -24.98 0.92
CA PRO A 72 -20.23 -24.52 1.87
C PRO A 72 -19.12 -23.67 1.27
N ALA A 73 -18.68 -23.96 0.03
CA ALA A 73 -17.67 -23.17 -0.67
C ALA A 73 -18.20 -21.78 -1.03
N VAL A 74 -19.46 -21.68 -1.45
CA VAL A 74 -20.12 -20.38 -1.72
C VAL A 74 -20.29 -19.59 -0.42
N ALA A 75 -20.69 -20.24 0.68
CA ALA A 75 -20.78 -19.60 1.99
C ALA A 75 -19.40 -19.08 2.45
N ALA A 76 -18.34 -19.88 2.30
CA ALA A 76 -16.97 -19.45 2.59
C ALA A 76 -16.53 -18.28 1.70
N SER A 77 -16.98 -18.21 0.44
CA SER A 77 -16.67 -17.09 -0.46
C SER A 77 -17.28 -15.75 -0.05
N THR A 78 -18.12 -15.69 0.99
CA THR A 78 -18.68 -14.44 1.54
C THR A 78 -17.75 -13.72 2.52
N THR A 79 -16.61 -14.32 2.86
CA THR A 79 -15.58 -13.73 3.73
C THR A 79 -14.43 -13.14 2.90
N LEU A 80 -13.56 -12.36 3.55
CA LEU A 80 -12.38 -11.77 2.93
C LEU A 80 -11.26 -12.79 2.68
N THR A 81 -11.36 -13.99 3.25
CA THR A 81 -10.47 -15.12 2.92
C THR A 81 -10.65 -15.57 1.46
N ALA A 82 -11.73 -15.15 0.79
CA ALA A 82 -11.86 -15.30 -0.66
C ALA A 82 -10.74 -14.57 -1.46
N PHE A 83 -10.00 -13.66 -0.84
CA PHE A 83 -8.85 -12.97 -1.43
C PHE A 83 -7.49 -13.57 -1.02
N ASP A 84 -7.47 -14.70 -0.31
CA ASP A 84 -6.25 -15.42 0.05
C ASP A 84 -5.48 -15.83 -1.21
N GLY A 85 -4.18 -15.55 -1.23
CA GLY A 85 -3.33 -15.78 -2.40
C GLY A 85 -3.59 -14.82 -3.57
N ARG A 86 -4.51 -13.86 -3.44
CA ARG A 86 -4.79 -12.84 -4.47
C ARG A 86 -4.41 -11.44 -4.00
N LEU A 87 -4.88 -11.02 -2.84
CA LEU A 87 -4.55 -9.70 -2.26
C LEU A 87 -3.34 -9.78 -1.32
N PHE A 88 -3.26 -10.84 -0.54
CA PHE A 88 -2.19 -11.10 0.42
C PHE A 88 -1.85 -12.60 0.40
N ALA A 89 -0.61 -12.93 0.79
CA ALA A 89 -0.09 -14.29 0.66
C ALA A 89 -0.68 -15.28 1.69
N ASP A 90 -1.08 -14.80 2.87
CA ASP A 90 -1.70 -15.63 3.91
C ASP A 90 -2.60 -14.78 4.82
N CYS A 91 -3.78 -15.30 5.17
CA CYS A 91 -4.65 -14.73 6.19
C CYS A 91 -4.27 -15.22 7.62
N GLY A 92 -3.11 -14.80 8.15
CA GLY A 92 -2.73 -15.17 9.52
C GLY A 92 -3.67 -14.58 10.60
N ALA A 93 -4.23 -15.42 11.50
CA ALA A 93 -5.26 -15.10 12.50
C ALA A 93 -5.03 -13.89 13.45
N ARG A 94 -3.86 -13.23 13.41
CA ARG A 94 -3.48 -12.07 14.23
C ARG A 94 -2.68 -11.07 13.39
N GLY A 95 -3.20 -9.85 13.21
CA GLY A 95 -2.46 -8.76 12.59
C GLY A 95 -3.33 -7.73 11.87
N ILE A 96 -2.68 -6.67 11.36
CA ILE A 96 -3.25 -5.84 10.29
C ILE A 96 -3.00 -6.60 8.99
N TYR A 97 -4.05 -6.88 8.24
CA TYR A 97 -3.93 -7.47 6.92
C TYR A 97 -3.70 -6.36 5.90
N PRO A 98 -2.59 -6.40 5.14
CA PRO A 98 -2.34 -5.43 4.09
C PRO A 98 -3.56 -5.29 3.19
N TRP A 99 -3.94 -4.06 2.92
CA TRP A 99 -5.08 -3.70 2.08
C TRP A 99 -6.47 -4.12 2.58
N VAL A 100 -6.62 -4.61 3.80
CA VAL A 100 -7.95 -4.81 4.41
C VAL A 100 -8.25 -3.66 5.36
N LEU A 101 -9.37 -3.00 5.14
CA LEU A 101 -9.79 -1.88 5.98
C LEU A 101 -10.11 -2.38 7.39
N PRO A 102 -9.61 -1.77 8.47
CA PRO A 102 -9.97 -2.16 9.82
C PRO A 102 -11.34 -1.61 10.18
N VAL A 103 -12.16 -2.43 10.87
CA VAL A 103 -13.45 -1.97 11.43
C VAL A 103 -13.36 -1.60 12.91
N GLY A 104 -12.17 -1.74 13.53
CA GLY A 104 -11.92 -1.33 14.91
C GLY A 104 -12.83 -2.06 15.90
N VAL A 105 -12.78 -3.39 15.89
CA VAL A 105 -13.64 -4.23 16.73
C VAL A 105 -13.34 -4.01 18.21
N ARG A 106 -14.33 -3.53 18.97
CA ARG A 106 -14.30 -3.47 20.43
C ARG A 106 -15.60 -4.07 20.95
N ASN A 107 -15.54 -5.31 21.44
CA ASN A 107 -16.73 -6.13 21.68
C ASN A 107 -17.61 -6.14 20.40
N ARG A 108 -18.90 -5.87 20.54
CA ARG A 108 -19.87 -5.78 19.43
C ARG A 108 -19.93 -4.41 18.73
N ASP A 109 -18.94 -3.55 18.95
CA ASP A 109 -18.88 -2.20 18.35
C ASP A 109 -17.82 -2.16 17.24
N ARG A 110 -17.97 -1.21 16.31
CA ARG A 110 -17.04 -0.96 15.21
C ARG A 110 -16.63 0.52 15.29
N LYS A 111 -15.38 0.75 15.68
CA LYS A 111 -14.86 2.12 15.94
C LYS A 111 -14.25 2.79 14.70
N LEU A 112 -13.99 2.03 13.64
CA LEU A 112 -13.36 2.53 12.43
C LEU A 112 -14.29 2.35 11.22
N PRO A 113 -14.23 3.27 10.22
CA PRO A 113 -15.08 3.25 9.03
C PRO A 113 -14.59 2.23 7.99
N GLY A 114 -14.35 0.99 8.42
CA GLY A 114 -13.78 -0.04 7.53
C GLY A 114 -14.74 -0.55 6.46
N GLN A 115 -16.04 -0.38 6.67
CA GLN A 115 -17.06 -0.77 5.70
C GLN A 115 -17.43 0.42 4.82
N GLN A 116 -17.01 0.38 3.56
CA GLN A 116 -17.47 1.35 2.56
C GLN A 116 -18.84 0.95 2.00
N TYR A 117 -19.50 1.89 1.32
CA TYR A 117 -20.72 1.69 0.56
C TYR A 117 -20.83 2.69 -0.60
N CYS A 118 -21.63 2.31 -1.59
CA CYS A 118 -22.12 3.21 -2.63
C CYS A 118 -23.61 3.50 -2.38
N PRO A 119 -24.02 4.76 -2.15
CA PRO A 119 -25.42 5.09 -1.91
C PRO A 119 -26.33 4.71 -3.08
N HIS A 120 -25.81 4.80 -4.31
CA HIS A 120 -26.54 4.46 -5.52
C HIS A 120 -26.72 2.95 -5.68
N CYS A 121 -25.70 2.13 -5.40
CA CYS A 121 -25.87 0.67 -5.34
C CYS A 121 -26.93 0.27 -4.30
N LEU A 122 -26.87 0.85 -3.09
CA LEU A 122 -27.89 0.58 -2.08
C LEU A 122 -29.31 1.02 -2.52
N SER A 123 -29.43 1.87 -3.54
CA SER A 123 -30.71 2.32 -4.09
C SER A 123 -31.17 1.50 -5.30
N SER A 124 -30.26 1.10 -6.18
CA SER A 124 -30.55 0.41 -7.44
C SER A 124 -30.53 -1.11 -7.33
N ASP A 125 -29.84 -1.67 -6.33
CA ASP A 125 -29.88 -3.10 -6.04
C ASP A 125 -31.32 -3.49 -5.65
N GLU A 126 -31.89 -4.53 -6.29
CA GLU A 126 -33.22 -5.07 -5.92
C GLU A 126 -33.29 -5.36 -4.41
N ARG A 127 -32.18 -5.85 -3.85
CA ARG A 127 -31.98 -6.09 -2.43
C ARG A 127 -30.65 -5.46 -2.01
N PRO A 128 -30.66 -4.34 -1.27
CA PRO A 128 -29.42 -3.67 -0.87
C PRO A 128 -28.50 -4.61 -0.08
N TYR A 129 -27.23 -4.65 -0.45
CA TYR A 129 -26.23 -5.50 0.20
C TYR A 129 -24.85 -4.83 0.24
N LEU A 130 -23.98 -5.32 1.14
CA LEU A 130 -22.60 -4.84 1.23
C LEU A 130 -21.66 -5.81 0.51
N ARG A 131 -20.82 -5.23 -0.34
CA ARG A 131 -19.90 -5.96 -1.22
C ARG A 131 -18.56 -6.21 -0.53
N LYS A 132 -17.89 -7.35 -0.80
CA LYS A 132 -16.60 -7.69 -0.18
C LYS A 132 -15.51 -6.74 -0.61
N GLN A 133 -15.50 -6.35 -1.88
CA GLN A 133 -14.53 -5.38 -2.41
C GLN A 133 -14.55 -4.04 -1.65
N TRP A 134 -15.69 -3.66 -1.05
CA TRP A 134 -15.82 -2.44 -0.23
C TRP A 134 -15.15 -2.53 1.16
N ARG A 135 -14.51 -3.65 1.48
CA ARG A 135 -13.63 -3.80 2.65
C ARG A 135 -12.15 -3.71 2.27
N LEU A 136 -11.83 -3.55 0.98
CA LEU A 136 -10.46 -3.52 0.49
C LEU A 136 -9.99 -2.07 0.35
N ALA A 137 -8.86 -1.74 0.95
CA ALA A 137 -8.29 -0.40 0.89
C ALA A 137 -7.79 -0.03 -0.52
N VAL A 138 -7.57 -0.99 -1.41
CA VAL A 138 -7.30 -0.74 -2.84
C VAL A 138 -8.53 -0.26 -3.61
N MET A 139 -9.73 -0.36 -3.03
CA MET A 139 -10.97 0.09 -3.64
C MET A 139 -11.41 1.42 -3.02
N SER A 140 -11.53 2.45 -3.85
CA SER A 140 -12.05 3.75 -3.43
C SER A 140 -13.16 4.28 -4.34
N VAL A 141 -13.44 3.58 -5.44
CA VAL A 141 -14.43 3.98 -6.45
C VAL A 141 -15.46 2.87 -6.61
N CYS A 142 -16.73 3.24 -6.70
CA CYS A 142 -17.76 2.34 -7.18
C CYS A 142 -17.70 2.29 -8.72
N VAL A 143 -17.32 1.15 -9.28
CA VAL A 143 -17.23 0.96 -10.74
C VAL A 143 -18.59 1.01 -11.45
N VAL A 144 -19.67 0.65 -10.76
CA VAL A 144 -21.04 0.64 -11.33
C VAL A 144 -21.58 2.05 -11.52
N HIS A 145 -21.31 2.94 -10.56
CA HIS A 145 -21.92 4.27 -10.51
C HIS A 145 -20.88 5.40 -10.60
N SER A 146 -19.64 5.07 -10.94
CA SER A 146 -18.48 5.97 -11.08
C SER A 146 -18.47 7.10 -10.04
N GLN A 147 -18.37 6.73 -8.76
CA GLN A 147 -18.31 7.68 -7.64
C GLN A 147 -17.34 7.22 -6.56
N VAL A 148 -16.79 8.17 -5.81
CA VAL A 148 -16.00 7.84 -4.62
C VAL A 148 -16.89 7.15 -3.60
N LEU A 149 -16.46 5.98 -3.12
CA LEU A 149 -17.18 5.23 -2.09
C LEU A 149 -17.24 6.05 -0.79
N LEU A 150 -18.35 5.92 -0.07
CA LEU A 150 -18.52 6.52 1.26
C LEU A 150 -18.22 5.48 2.33
N ASP A 151 -17.72 5.89 3.49
CA ASP A 151 -17.38 4.97 4.60
C ASP A 151 -18.08 5.33 5.93
N ARG A 152 -18.91 6.38 5.90
CA ARG A 152 -19.64 6.92 7.04
C ARG A 152 -21.02 7.40 6.64
N CYS A 153 -21.88 7.56 7.63
CA CYS A 153 -23.12 8.32 7.47
C CYS A 153 -22.80 9.80 7.24
N SER A 154 -23.34 10.38 6.16
CA SER A 154 -23.17 11.80 5.82
C SER A 154 -23.78 12.78 6.83
N ARG A 155 -24.67 12.32 7.73
CA ARG A 155 -25.30 13.16 8.76
C ARG A 155 -24.57 13.15 10.09
N CYS A 156 -24.19 11.97 10.59
CA CYS A 156 -23.64 11.83 11.95
C CYS A 156 -22.23 11.23 11.99
N ALA A 157 -21.58 11.07 10.84
CA ALA A 157 -20.22 10.54 10.67
C ALA A 157 -19.95 9.14 11.26
N SER A 158 -20.98 8.44 11.75
CA SER A 158 -20.84 7.11 12.32
C SER A 158 -20.50 6.09 11.24
N PRO A 159 -19.63 5.10 11.53
CA PRO A 159 -19.36 4.00 10.62
C PRO A 159 -20.60 3.12 10.45
N LEU A 160 -20.62 2.32 9.38
CA LEU A 160 -21.67 1.33 9.15
C LEU A 160 -21.56 0.19 10.17
N MET A 161 -22.71 -0.22 10.72
CA MET A 161 -22.80 -1.34 11.66
C MET A 161 -23.96 -2.26 11.27
N PRO A 162 -23.73 -3.24 10.39
CA PRO A 162 -24.77 -4.13 9.87
C PRO A 162 -25.58 -4.82 10.98
N PHE A 163 -24.91 -5.25 12.05
CA PHE A 163 -25.57 -5.96 13.16
C PHE A 163 -26.38 -5.09 14.11
N ARG A 164 -26.24 -3.77 14.03
CA ARG A 164 -27.01 -2.79 14.84
C ARG A 164 -28.05 -2.04 14.02
N SER A 165 -27.93 -2.05 12.70
CA SER A 165 -28.89 -1.38 11.85
C SER A 165 -30.11 -2.25 11.58
N ARG A 166 -31.28 -1.61 11.51
CA ARG A 166 -32.54 -2.26 11.10
C ARG A 166 -32.53 -2.69 9.62
N ALA A 167 -31.73 -2.04 8.79
CA ALA A 167 -31.54 -2.38 7.38
C ALA A 167 -30.17 -1.86 6.91
N LEU A 168 -29.56 -2.51 5.93
CA LEU A 168 -28.22 -2.14 5.44
C LEU A 168 -28.12 -0.70 4.90
N HIS A 169 -29.22 -0.16 4.37
CA HIS A 169 -29.30 1.22 3.88
C HIS A 169 -29.64 2.25 4.96
N VAL A 170 -29.81 1.84 6.22
CA VAL A 170 -30.14 2.76 7.32
C VAL A 170 -28.92 2.94 8.21
N CYS A 171 -28.64 4.19 8.60
CA CYS A 171 -27.65 4.47 9.62
C CYS A 171 -28.12 3.97 11.00
N TRP A 172 -27.34 3.12 11.65
CA TRP A 172 -27.66 2.58 12.98
C TRP A 172 -27.78 3.67 14.07
N ASN A 173 -27.08 4.81 13.91
CA ASN A 173 -26.99 5.84 14.95
C ASN A 173 -28.09 6.90 14.81
N CYS A 174 -28.23 7.50 13.63
CA CYS A 174 -29.16 8.61 13.40
C CYS A 174 -30.39 8.25 12.54
N ASN A 175 -30.56 6.97 12.19
CA ASN A 175 -31.65 6.45 11.36
C ASN A 175 -31.79 7.05 9.96
N ARG A 176 -30.84 7.88 9.51
CA ARG A 176 -30.81 8.45 8.17
C ARG A 176 -30.69 7.35 7.12
N ASP A 177 -31.47 7.49 6.06
CA ASP A 177 -31.33 6.68 4.85
C ASP A 177 -30.03 7.03 4.11
N LEU A 178 -29.14 6.05 4.00
CA LEU A 178 -27.83 6.16 3.36
C LEU A 178 -27.94 6.25 1.84
N ARG A 179 -29.06 5.82 1.23
CA ARG A 179 -29.30 5.92 -0.23
C ARG A 179 -29.35 7.37 -0.71
N HIS A 180 -29.74 8.29 0.17
CA HIS A 180 -29.80 9.71 -0.14
C HIS A 180 -28.48 10.46 0.11
N ALA A 181 -27.40 9.75 0.43
CA ALA A 181 -26.09 10.38 0.56
C ALA A 181 -25.57 10.79 -0.82
N LYS A 182 -24.98 11.99 -0.90
CA LYS A 182 -24.34 12.47 -2.13
C LYS A 182 -22.91 11.96 -2.20
N GLY A 183 -22.58 11.24 -3.27
CA GLY A 183 -21.21 10.88 -3.60
C GLY A 183 -20.46 12.03 -4.26
N GLN A 184 -19.14 11.89 -4.34
CA GLN A 184 -18.28 12.80 -5.11
C GLN A 184 -17.86 12.11 -6.42
N PRO A 185 -17.71 12.85 -7.53
CA PRO A 185 -17.15 12.29 -8.75
C PRO A 185 -15.70 11.84 -8.49
N PRO A 186 -15.26 10.71 -9.08
CA PRO A 186 -13.93 10.17 -8.87
C PRO A 186 -12.92 10.87 -9.79
N ASN A 187 -11.68 10.99 -9.32
CA ASN A 187 -10.54 11.31 -10.16
C ASN A 187 -10.22 10.15 -11.11
N GLN A 188 -9.82 10.47 -12.35
CA GLN A 188 -9.56 9.48 -13.40
C GLN A 188 -8.41 8.53 -13.07
N ASP A 189 -7.33 9.02 -12.46
CA ASP A 189 -6.20 8.18 -12.06
C ASP A 189 -6.57 7.25 -10.91
N ALA A 190 -7.44 7.67 -10.00
CA ALA A 190 -8.00 6.78 -8.99
C ALA A 190 -8.91 5.69 -9.59
N ILE A 191 -9.63 5.99 -10.69
CA ILE A 191 -10.36 4.96 -11.47
C ILE A 191 -9.38 3.97 -12.09
N ARG A 192 -8.30 4.45 -12.72
CA ARG A 192 -7.24 3.61 -13.31
C ARG A 192 -6.59 2.71 -12.27
N PHE A 193 -6.31 3.23 -11.07
CA PHE A 193 -5.82 2.44 -9.95
C PHE A 193 -6.81 1.33 -9.56
N ASN A 194 -8.10 1.69 -9.44
CA ASN A 194 -9.14 0.74 -9.07
C ASN A 194 -9.26 -0.38 -10.11
N ALA A 195 -9.18 -0.05 -11.41
CA ALA A 195 -9.19 -1.02 -12.50
C ALA A 195 -7.95 -1.94 -12.45
N LEU A 196 -6.74 -1.37 -12.29
CA LEU A 196 -5.51 -2.14 -12.12
C LEU A 196 -5.59 -3.12 -10.95
N ALA A 197 -6.13 -2.68 -9.81
CA ALA A 197 -6.30 -3.52 -8.64
C ALA A 197 -7.34 -4.62 -8.85
N ASP A 198 -8.48 -4.29 -9.48
CA ASP A 198 -9.55 -5.25 -9.76
C ASP A 198 -9.09 -6.33 -10.75
N ASP A 199 -8.42 -5.94 -11.84
CA ASP A 199 -7.83 -6.86 -12.81
C ASP A 199 -6.82 -7.79 -12.13
N ALA A 200 -5.96 -7.26 -11.27
CA ALA A 200 -4.95 -8.06 -10.57
C ALA A 200 -5.57 -9.04 -9.56
N LEU A 201 -6.66 -8.67 -8.88
CA LEU A 201 -7.40 -9.57 -7.99
C LEU A 201 -7.99 -10.76 -8.78
N HIS A 202 -8.66 -10.47 -9.88
CA HIS A 202 -9.31 -11.48 -10.73
C HIS A 202 -8.28 -12.38 -11.43
N ALA A 203 -7.23 -11.80 -12.01
CA ALA A 203 -6.22 -12.53 -12.77
C ALA A 203 -5.21 -13.27 -11.87
N GLY A 204 -4.92 -12.75 -10.67
CA GLY A 204 -3.92 -13.31 -9.75
C GLY A 204 -2.48 -12.92 -10.09
N TRP A 205 -2.32 -12.03 -11.07
CA TRP A 205 -1.08 -11.42 -11.51
C TRP A 205 -1.41 -10.03 -12.06
N GLY A 206 -0.42 -9.18 -12.28
CA GLY A 206 -0.65 -7.86 -12.86
C GLY A 206 0.61 -7.22 -13.42
N ARG A 207 0.49 -6.00 -13.93
CA ARG A 207 1.59 -5.28 -14.58
C ARG A 207 1.68 -3.83 -14.10
N LEU A 208 2.90 -3.32 -14.08
CA LEU A 208 3.19 -1.89 -13.90
C LEU A 208 4.20 -1.50 -14.97
N GLY A 209 3.76 -0.76 -15.99
CA GLY A 209 4.55 -0.50 -17.20
C GLY A 209 5.04 -1.81 -17.86
N ALA A 210 6.35 -1.91 -18.07
CA ALA A 210 6.98 -3.12 -18.61
C ALA A 210 7.17 -4.25 -17.57
N SER A 211 7.03 -3.96 -16.27
CA SER A 211 7.21 -4.95 -15.21
C SER A 211 5.98 -5.85 -15.07
N THR A 212 6.19 -7.17 -15.13
CA THR A 212 5.14 -8.17 -14.88
C THR A 212 5.31 -8.78 -13.49
N PHE A 213 4.20 -8.89 -12.77
CA PHE A 213 4.11 -9.47 -11.44
C PHE A 213 3.25 -10.73 -11.53
N HIS A 214 3.88 -11.90 -11.67
CA HIS A 214 3.19 -13.19 -11.85
C HIS A 214 2.38 -13.65 -10.63
N TYR A 215 2.48 -12.94 -9.51
CA TYR A 215 1.73 -13.19 -8.29
C TYR A 215 1.23 -11.86 -7.73
N SER A 216 -0.08 -11.64 -7.75
CA SER A 216 -0.70 -10.35 -7.44
C SER A 216 -0.38 -9.82 -6.04
N PRO A 217 -0.20 -10.63 -4.96
CA PRO A 217 0.26 -10.10 -3.67
C PRO A 217 1.60 -9.37 -3.74
N ILE A 218 2.49 -9.73 -4.67
CA ILE A 218 3.74 -9.01 -4.89
C ILE A 218 3.45 -7.62 -5.45
N LEU A 219 2.60 -7.51 -6.48
CA LEU A 219 2.16 -6.21 -7.02
C LEU A 219 1.52 -5.36 -5.91
N PHE A 220 0.61 -5.93 -5.13
CA PHE A 220 -0.04 -5.22 -4.03
C PHE A 220 0.95 -4.75 -2.96
N SER A 221 2.01 -5.52 -2.67
CA SER A 221 3.07 -5.07 -1.76
C SER A 221 3.85 -3.86 -2.30
N VAL A 222 4.08 -3.81 -3.62
CA VAL A 222 4.70 -2.66 -4.29
C VAL A 222 3.77 -1.45 -4.24
N LEU A 223 2.52 -1.58 -4.68
CA LEU A 223 1.54 -0.50 -4.63
C LEU A 223 1.35 0.04 -3.20
N ARG A 224 1.40 -0.85 -2.19
CA ARG A 224 1.31 -0.45 -0.78
C ARG A 224 2.51 0.37 -0.36
N GLN A 225 3.70 -0.01 -0.80
CA GLN A 225 4.91 0.74 -0.51
C GLN A 225 4.89 2.12 -1.17
N LEU A 226 4.41 2.22 -2.41
CA LEU A 226 4.20 3.51 -3.08
C LEU A 226 3.25 4.39 -2.27
N GLY A 227 2.11 3.83 -1.83
CA GLY A 227 1.17 4.51 -0.93
C GLY A 227 1.83 4.96 0.37
N ARG A 228 2.61 4.09 1.04
CA ARG A 228 3.35 4.47 2.25
C ARG A 228 4.29 5.63 2.00
N ASN A 229 5.04 5.64 0.90
CA ASN A 229 5.96 6.73 0.55
C ASN A 229 5.21 8.06 0.36
N ILE A 230 3.95 8.03 -0.07
CA ILE A 230 3.12 9.23 -0.28
C ILE A 230 2.52 9.78 1.03
N ILE A 231 2.05 8.92 1.93
CA ILE A 231 1.07 9.34 2.95
C ILE A 231 1.70 9.92 4.22
N SER A 232 2.81 9.35 4.70
CA SER A 232 3.34 9.67 6.04
C SER A 232 4.87 9.70 6.07
N GLY A 233 5.45 10.42 7.03
CA GLY A 233 6.90 10.53 7.23
C GLY A 233 7.53 11.82 6.68
N PRO A 234 8.76 12.13 7.13
CA PRO A 234 9.36 13.46 7.02
C PRO A 234 9.63 13.92 5.58
N ARG A 235 9.83 12.99 4.63
CA ARG A 235 10.08 13.34 3.21
C ARG A 235 8.83 13.31 2.34
N SER A 236 7.71 12.80 2.86
CA SER A 236 6.49 12.54 2.08
C SER A 236 5.79 13.82 1.66
N GLN A 237 5.91 14.91 2.44
CA GLN A 237 5.45 16.23 2.00
C GLN A 237 6.16 16.67 0.72
N ARG A 238 7.49 16.53 0.64
CA ARG A 238 8.25 16.90 -0.56
C ARG A 238 7.82 16.08 -1.77
N LEU A 239 7.63 14.76 -1.59
CA LEU A 239 7.13 13.90 -2.66
C LEU A 239 5.75 14.35 -3.15
N ARG A 240 4.83 14.67 -2.24
CA ARG A 240 3.52 15.20 -2.62
C ARG A 240 3.62 16.52 -3.37
N THR A 241 4.51 17.43 -2.97
CA THR A 241 4.71 18.70 -3.68
C THR A 241 5.36 18.51 -5.06
N VAL A 242 6.21 17.49 -5.25
CA VAL A 242 6.70 17.09 -6.59
C VAL A 242 5.54 16.59 -7.44
N LEU A 243 4.73 15.66 -6.93
CA LEU A 243 3.60 15.09 -7.66
C LEU A 243 2.48 16.11 -7.93
N GLY A 244 2.22 17.03 -7.00
CA GLY A 244 1.23 18.11 -7.16
C GLY A 244 1.63 19.18 -8.18
N ARG A 245 2.90 19.23 -8.61
CA ARG A 245 3.31 20.05 -9.77
C ARG A 245 3.06 19.36 -11.10
N GLN A 246 2.93 18.03 -11.08
CA GLN A 246 2.72 17.19 -12.27
C GLN A 246 1.24 16.82 -12.46
N THR A 247 0.41 17.02 -11.43
CA THR A 247 -0.99 16.59 -11.36
C THR A 247 -1.85 17.67 -10.70
N ASP A 248 -3.15 17.71 -10.98
CA ASP A 248 -4.11 18.59 -10.27
C ASP A 248 -4.53 18.04 -8.89
N ILE A 249 -3.72 17.15 -8.30
CA ILE A 249 -4.04 16.47 -7.04
C ILE A 249 -3.40 17.24 -5.88
N SER A 250 -4.20 17.56 -4.86
CA SER A 250 -3.74 18.28 -3.67
C SER A 250 -2.57 17.58 -2.96
N ASP A 251 -1.54 18.35 -2.61
CA ASP A 251 -0.34 17.90 -1.91
C ASP A 251 -0.44 17.95 -0.36
N ARG A 252 -1.62 18.29 0.17
CA ARG A 252 -1.86 18.45 1.61
C ARG A 252 -1.52 17.17 2.40
N PRO A 253 -1.19 17.28 3.69
CA PRO A 253 -1.02 16.11 4.55
C PRO A 253 -2.23 15.18 4.56
N PHE A 254 -1.97 13.89 4.76
CA PHE A 254 -3.00 12.87 4.91
C PHE A 254 -3.48 12.80 6.36
N ASN A 255 -4.77 12.54 6.54
CA ASN A 255 -5.38 12.35 7.84
C ASN A 255 -5.65 10.87 8.09
N PHE A 256 -5.34 10.41 9.32
CA PHE A 256 -5.44 9.00 9.71
C PHE A 256 -6.53 8.79 10.75
N GLU A 257 -7.25 7.69 10.60
CA GLU A 257 -8.23 7.19 11.54
C GLU A 257 -7.53 6.35 12.62
N GLY A 258 -8.00 6.41 13.87
CA GLY A 258 -7.52 5.51 14.92
C GLY A 258 -6.02 5.63 15.30
N GLY A 259 -5.35 6.69 14.86
CA GLY A 259 -3.99 7.04 15.28
C GLY A 259 -2.86 6.21 14.68
N ARG A 260 -3.11 5.42 13.62
CA ARG A 260 -2.05 4.64 12.93
C ARG A 260 -1.78 5.22 11.53
N GLU A 261 -0.51 5.50 11.25
CA GLU A 261 -0.06 6.07 9.97
C GLU A 261 0.11 5.02 8.86
N GLU A 262 -0.95 4.25 8.60
CA GLU A 262 -0.97 3.16 7.63
C GLU A 262 -2.04 3.40 6.55
N VAL A 263 -1.83 2.87 5.34
CA VAL A 263 -2.73 3.11 4.19
C VAL A 263 -4.18 2.70 4.48
N GLU A 264 -4.37 1.64 5.28
CA GLU A 264 -5.68 1.09 5.62
C GLU A 264 -6.45 1.99 6.61
N PHE A 265 -5.77 2.91 7.29
CA PHE A 265 -6.35 3.83 8.27
C PHE A 265 -6.65 5.21 7.68
N LEU A 266 -6.41 5.43 6.39
CA LEU A 266 -6.94 6.61 5.71
C LEU A 266 -8.46 6.53 5.57
N SER A 267 -9.17 7.66 5.49
CA SER A 267 -10.60 7.67 5.10
C SER A 267 -10.77 7.31 3.63
N SER A 268 -11.99 7.01 3.18
CA SER A 268 -12.27 6.71 1.76
C SER A 268 -11.82 7.84 0.81
N ALA A 269 -12.05 9.10 1.20
CA ALA A 269 -11.60 10.26 0.42
C ALA A 269 -10.07 10.40 0.39
N GLU A 270 -9.39 10.14 1.51
CA GLU A 270 -7.93 10.16 1.56
C GLU A 270 -7.34 9.00 0.74
N ARG A 271 -7.87 7.77 0.83
CA ARG A 271 -7.44 6.66 -0.02
C ARG A 271 -7.64 6.94 -1.49
N HIS A 272 -8.78 7.55 -1.86
CA HIS A 272 -9.04 7.97 -3.23
C HIS A 272 -7.95 8.92 -3.77
N ARG A 273 -7.58 9.93 -2.98
CA ARG A 273 -6.47 10.83 -3.32
C ARG A 273 -5.12 10.09 -3.42
N MET A 274 -4.84 9.19 -2.48
CA MET A 274 -3.63 8.37 -2.50
C MET A 274 -3.55 7.51 -3.77
N HIS A 275 -4.65 6.89 -4.20
CA HIS A 275 -4.69 6.05 -5.40
C HIS A 275 -4.32 6.83 -6.66
N ALA A 276 -4.83 8.06 -6.79
CA ALA A 276 -4.48 8.94 -7.90
C ALA A 276 -2.97 9.29 -7.89
N LEU A 277 -2.39 9.59 -6.71
CA LEU A 277 -0.95 9.84 -6.58
C LEU A 277 -0.08 8.59 -6.83
N ILE A 278 -0.56 7.40 -6.46
CA ILE A 278 0.13 6.14 -6.80
C ILE A 278 0.19 5.99 -8.32
N MET A 279 -0.90 6.30 -9.03
CA MET A 279 -0.90 6.23 -10.49
C MET A 279 0.00 7.27 -11.14
N ALA A 280 0.12 8.48 -10.58
CA ALA A 280 1.11 9.45 -11.04
C ALA A 280 2.56 8.92 -10.95
N LEU A 281 2.89 8.15 -9.91
CA LEU A 281 4.18 7.46 -9.79
C LEU A 281 4.31 6.27 -10.74
N ALA A 282 3.21 5.54 -10.97
CA ALA A 282 3.16 4.35 -11.80
C ALA A 282 3.11 4.65 -13.31
N ASP A 283 2.71 5.85 -13.69
CA ASP A 283 2.75 6.27 -15.08
C ASP A 283 4.19 6.28 -15.57
N ASN A 284 4.40 5.76 -16.79
CA ASN A 284 5.73 5.53 -17.34
C ASN A 284 6.68 4.78 -16.36
N TRP A 285 6.16 3.77 -15.68
CA TRP A 285 6.93 2.98 -14.71
C TRP A 285 8.19 2.35 -15.35
N PRO A 286 9.37 2.44 -14.71
CA PRO A 286 9.64 2.97 -13.37
C PRO A 286 10.16 4.42 -13.34
N TYR A 287 10.18 5.12 -14.47
CA TYR A 287 10.92 6.38 -14.62
C TYR A 287 10.33 7.51 -13.78
N ASN A 288 9.01 7.70 -13.78
CA ASN A 288 8.37 8.74 -12.98
C ASN A 288 8.57 8.48 -11.48
N TYR A 289 8.48 7.23 -11.06
CA TYR A 289 8.78 6.85 -9.67
C TYR A 289 10.20 7.26 -9.27
N VAL A 290 11.22 6.85 -10.04
CA VAL A 290 12.62 7.16 -9.72
C VAL A 290 12.89 8.67 -9.75
N SER A 291 12.40 9.38 -10.76
CA SER A 291 12.58 10.83 -10.91
C SER A 291 11.94 11.60 -9.75
N SER A 292 10.66 11.33 -9.47
CA SER A 292 9.92 12.04 -8.41
C SER A 292 10.47 11.73 -7.02
N MET A 293 10.87 10.48 -6.76
CA MET A 293 11.52 10.10 -5.50
C MET A 293 12.88 10.78 -5.34
N SER A 294 13.70 10.86 -6.40
CA SER A 294 15.00 11.54 -6.35
C SER A 294 14.86 13.04 -6.08
N GLU A 295 13.94 13.72 -6.77
CA GLU A 295 13.67 15.14 -6.57
C GLU A 295 13.16 15.45 -5.15
N ALA A 296 12.34 14.55 -4.60
CA ALA A 296 11.88 14.61 -3.21
C ALA A 296 12.98 14.28 -2.18
N GLY A 297 14.16 13.83 -2.61
CA GLY A 297 15.25 13.37 -1.74
C GLY A 297 14.93 12.04 -1.05
N MET A 298 14.02 11.23 -1.60
CA MET A 298 13.67 9.90 -1.10
C MET A 298 14.57 8.82 -1.69
N TRP A 299 15.75 8.67 -1.10
CA TRP A 299 16.74 7.65 -1.47
C TRP A 299 16.37 6.25 -0.95
N HIS A 300 17.18 5.25 -1.31
CA HIS A 300 16.96 3.81 -1.07
C HIS A 300 16.35 3.46 0.29
N SER A 301 16.89 3.98 1.40
CA SER A 301 16.40 3.67 2.76
C SER A 301 14.96 4.15 3.02
N TRP A 302 14.56 5.27 2.43
CA TRP A 302 13.19 5.78 2.53
C TRP A 302 12.25 5.04 1.59
N ALA A 303 12.68 4.80 0.36
CA ALA A 303 11.87 4.13 -0.66
C ALA A 303 11.41 2.73 -0.21
N LEU A 304 12.27 2.00 0.52
CA LEU A 304 12.03 0.62 0.98
C LEU A 304 11.74 0.50 2.48
N ARG A 305 11.49 1.62 3.17
CA ARG A 305 11.27 1.61 4.62
C ARG A 305 10.16 0.64 5.01
N ASP A 306 10.35 -0.03 6.14
CA ASP A 306 9.39 -0.96 6.76
C ASP A 306 9.01 -2.19 5.92
N MET A 307 9.60 -2.38 4.74
CA MET A 307 9.44 -3.61 3.97
C MET A 307 10.32 -4.71 4.57
N ARG A 308 9.70 -5.68 5.25
CA ARG A 308 10.41 -6.87 5.76
C ARG A 308 11.01 -7.72 4.65
N SER A 309 10.25 -7.87 3.55
CA SER A 309 10.68 -8.56 2.34
C SER A 309 10.41 -7.64 1.15
N VAL A 310 11.46 -7.25 0.45
CA VAL A 310 11.36 -6.33 -0.69
C VAL A 310 11.25 -7.17 -1.97
N PRO A 311 10.17 -7.03 -2.75
CA PRO A 311 10.05 -7.66 -4.06
C PRO A 311 11.24 -7.34 -4.96
N PHE A 312 11.80 -8.35 -5.62
CA PHE A 312 12.95 -8.18 -6.52
C PHE A 312 12.71 -7.07 -7.55
N ALA A 313 11.52 -7.03 -8.17
CA ALA A 313 11.16 -6.01 -9.16
C ALA A 313 11.30 -4.57 -8.61
N LEU A 314 10.86 -4.32 -7.37
CA LEU A 314 11.02 -3.00 -6.74
C LEU A 314 12.47 -2.78 -6.27
N ARG A 315 13.13 -3.81 -5.74
CA ARG A 315 14.52 -3.73 -5.30
C ARG A 315 15.45 -3.30 -6.44
N THR A 316 15.33 -3.92 -7.61
CA THR A 316 16.16 -3.57 -8.78
C THR A 316 15.99 -2.11 -9.18
N ILE A 317 14.76 -1.61 -9.21
CA ILE A 317 14.46 -0.20 -9.54
C ILE A 317 15.09 0.75 -8.53
N VAL A 318 14.92 0.48 -7.23
CA VAL A 318 15.45 1.34 -6.16
C VAL A 318 16.98 1.26 -6.11
N ASP A 319 17.57 0.08 -6.29
CA ASP A 319 19.02 -0.11 -6.26
C ASP A 319 19.72 0.61 -7.41
N GLN A 320 19.12 0.63 -8.60
CA GLN A 320 19.66 1.30 -9.78
C GLN A 320 19.39 2.82 -9.79
N GLY A 321 18.19 3.24 -9.35
CA GLY A 321 17.72 4.61 -9.50
C GLY A 321 17.84 5.49 -8.26
N LEU A 322 17.86 4.91 -7.06
CA LEU A 322 17.70 5.65 -5.79
C LEU A 322 18.78 5.36 -4.75
N ARG A 323 19.84 4.61 -5.09
CA ARG A 323 21.06 4.61 -4.28
C ARG A 323 21.81 5.91 -4.52
N PRO A 324 22.22 6.64 -3.46
CA PRO A 324 23.25 7.65 -3.63
C PRO A 324 24.41 6.99 -4.35
N ARG A 325 24.89 7.57 -5.45
CA ARG A 325 26.16 7.13 -6.02
C ARG A 325 27.17 7.27 -4.89
N THR A 326 27.63 6.15 -4.33
CA THR A 326 28.75 6.17 -3.39
C THR A 326 29.86 6.85 -4.17
N TYR A 327 30.21 8.07 -3.76
CA TYR A 327 31.30 8.79 -4.39
C TYR A 327 32.53 7.89 -4.24
N SER A 328 32.99 7.35 -5.37
CA SER A 328 34.21 6.58 -5.48
C SER A 328 35.15 7.46 -6.29
N PRO A 329 36.17 8.05 -5.65
CA PRO A 329 37.07 8.97 -6.34
C PRO A 329 37.72 8.22 -7.52
N PRO A 330 37.72 8.79 -8.75
CA PRO A 330 38.43 8.22 -9.87
C PRO A 330 39.93 8.13 -9.56
N VAL A 331 40.63 7.21 -10.22
CA VAL A 331 42.06 6.94 -9.98
C VAL A 331 42.93 8.22 -10.06
N GLU A 332 42.61 9.13 -10.97
CA GLU A 332 43.23 10.46 -11.13
C GLU A 332 43.17 11.27 -9.83
N GLU A 333 41.98 11.32 -9.20
CA GLU A 333 41.74 12.07 -7.97
C GLU A 333 42.43 11.43 -6.77
N VAL A 334 42.44 10.09 -6.70
CA VAL A 334 43.20 9.35 -5.66
C VAL A 334 44.70 9.62 -5.81
N ARG A 335 45.23 9.59 -7.05
CA ARG A 335 46.65 9.90 -7.32
C ARG A 335 46.98 11.35 -6.98
N ALA A 336 46.11 12.30 -7.31
CA ALA A 336 46.29 13.72 -6.99
C ALA A 336 46.30 13.95 -5.46
N ALA A 337 45.37 13.33 -4.73
CA ALA A 337 45.32 13.37 -3.27
C ALA A 337 46.58 12.77 -2.63
N ALA A 338 47.07 11.66 -3.19
CA ALA A 338 48.25 10.98 -2.70
C ALA A 338 49.53 11.82 -2.94
N ARG A 339 49.67 12.46 -4.11
CA ARG A 339 50.74 13.44 -4.41
C ARG A 339 50.67 14.67 -3.50
N TYR A 340 49.46 15.16 -3.21
CA TYR A 340 49.25 16.29 -2.30
C TYR A 340 49.75 15.98 -0.88
N LEU A 341 49.42 14.81 -0.34
CA LEU A 341 49.90 14.35 0.97
C LEU A 341 51.42 14.20 0.99
N ALA A 342 52.00 13.58 -0.05
CA ALA A 342 53.45 13.42 -0.20
C ALA A 342 54.18 14.77 -0.20
N LYS A 343 53.66 15.76 -0.96
CA LYS A 343 54.24 17.10 -1.07
C LYS A 343 54.22 17.88 0.26
N ARG A 344 53.21 17.64 1.11
CA ARG A 344 53.11 18.28 2.43
C ARG A 344 53.82 17.53 3.56
N ARG A 345 54.54 16.44 3.26
CA ARG A 345 55.17 15.55 4.26
C ARG A 345 54.20 15.02 5.31
N ILE A 346 52.91 14.95 4.95
CA ILE A 346 51.88 14.28 5.75
C ILE A 346 51.92 12.82 5.31
N GLY A 347 51.91 11.88 6.25
CA GLY A 347 52.00 10.44 5.94
C GLY A 347 51.07 10.04 4.79
N VAL A 348 51.59 9.27 3.84
CA VAL A 348 50.83 8.77 2.69
C VAL A 348 50.49 7.31 2.95
N SER A 349 49.56 7.08 3.87
CA SER A 349 48.99 5.75 4.09
C SER A 349 47.58 5.66 3.53
N GLY A 350 47.08 4.43 3.36
CA GLY A 350 45.68 4.21 2.99
C GLY A 350 44.68 4.74 4.03
N ARG A 351 45.11 5.03 5.26
CA ARG A 351 44.29 5.70 6.27
C ARG A 351 44.21 7.21 6.01
N ASP A 352 45.32 7.82 5.60
CA ASP A 352 45.39 9.27 5.33
C ASP A 352 44.64 9.64 4.05
N LEU A 353 44.73 8.80 3.01
CA LEU A 353 43.92 8.94 1.80
C LEU A 353 42.43 8.83 2.10
N ARG A 354 42.01 7.81 2.87
CA ARG A 354 40.61 7.65 3.27
C ARG A 354 40.09 8.83 4.07
N ARG A 355 40.93 9.45 4.90
CA ARG A 355 40.57 10.65 5.66
C ARG A 355 40.39 11.89 4.77
N LEU A 356 41.12 11.97 3.66
CA LEU A 356 41.11 13.13 2.76
C LEU A 356 40.00 13.06 1.70
N ILE A 357 39.78 11.91 1.09
CA ILE A 357 38.87 11.75 -0.06
C ILE A 357 37.81 10.65 0.11
N GLY A 358 37.76 9.99 1.27
CA GLY A 358 36.85 8.85 1.49
C GLY A 358 37.40 7.53 0.95
N ASP A 359 36.57 6.48 1.01
CA ASP A 359 36.98 5.12 0.64
C ASP A 359 37.06 4.92 -0.88
N SER A 360 38.12 4.25 -1.36
CA SER A 360 38.34 4.02 -2.79
C SER A 360 39.03 2.69 -3.04
N ILE A 361 38.56 1.98 -4.07
CA ILE A 361 39.18 0.74 -4.56
C ILE A 361 40.58 0.99 -5.15
N HIS A 362 40.89 2.23 -5.56
CA HIS A 362 42.17 2.62 -6.17
C HIS A 362 43.24 3.00 -5.14
N THR A 363 42.94 2.89 -3.83
CA THR A 363 43.86 3.31 -2.76
C THR A 363 45.20 2.57 -2.82
N GLN A 364 45.19 1.24 -3.00
CA GLN A 364 46.42 0.44 -3.07
C GLN A 364 47.26 0.76 -4.31
N GLU A 365 46.61 0.97 -5.45
CA GLU A 365 47.25 1.36 -6.70
C GLU A 365 47.96 2.72 -6.60
N ALA A 366 47.28 3.71 -5.99
CA ALA A 366 47.84 5.04 -5.80
C ALA A 366 49.04 5.05 -4.83
N LEU A 367 48.99 4.23 -3.77
CA LEU A 367 50.12 4.06 -2.84
C LEU A 367 51.31 3.40 -3.51
N ALA A 368 51.09 2.38 -4.34
CA ALA A 368 52.15 1.72 -5.11
C ALA A 368 52.83 2.68 -6.10
N THR A 369 52.06 3.59 -6.70
CA THR A 369 52.58 4.60 -7.65
C THR A 369 53.50 5.63 -6.99
N ILE A 370 53.31 5.90 -5.69
CA ILE A 370 54.16 6.83 -4.91
C ILE A 370 55.35 6.11 -4.28
N ALA A 371 55.19 4.83 -3.94
CA ALA A 371 56.24 4.00 -3.36
C ALA A 371 57.27 3.51 -4.39
N ALA A 372 56.92 3.47 -5.68
CA ALA A 372 57.89 3.23 -6.74
C ALA A 372 58.85 4.43 -6.83
N PRO A 373 60.15 4.28 -6.47
CA PRO A 373 61.11 5.31 -6.80
C PRO A 373 61.16 5.37 -8.33
N THR A 374 60.93 6.54 -8.89
CA THR A 374 61.34 6.87 -10.25
C THR A 374 62.76 6.32 -10.43
N LEU A 375 62.91 5.29 -11.28
CA LEU A 375 64.22 4.89 -11.77
C LEU A 375 64.89 6.15 -12.30
N ALA A 376 66.12 6.37 -11.85
CA ALA A 376 66.86 7.60 -11.99
C ALA A 376 67.16 7.99 -13.45
N ALA A 377 67.33 9.31 -13.64
CA ALA A 377 68.30 9.99 -14.49
C ALA A 377 68.38 9.58 -15.98
N GLU A 378 68.00 10.52 -16.85
CA GLU A 378 68.76 10.89 -18.06
C GLU A 378 68.14 12.14 -18.68
N LEU A 379 68.61 13.32 -18.26
CA LEU A 379 68.64 14.53 -19.07
C LEU A 379 69.87 15.29 -18.59
N GLU A 380 70.98 15.12 -19.31
CA GLU A 380 72.16 15.97 -19.20
C GLU A 380 71.74 17.44 -19.41
N PRO A 381 72.36 18.40 -18.70
CA PRO A 381 72.11 19.81 -18.95
C PRO A 381 72.66 20.21 -20.33
N PRO A 382 71.98 21.08 -21.09
CA PRO A 382 72.50 21.54 -22.37
C PRO A 382 73.77 22.36 -22.15
N GLU A 383 74.84 22.02 -22.88
CA GLU A 383 76.05 22.82 -22.99
C GLU A 383 75.72 24.23 -23.50
N PHE A 384 76.20 25.25 -22.79
CA PHE A 384 76.24 26.61 -23.27
C PHE A 384 77.29 26.72 -24.40
N VAL A 385 76.84 26.82 -25.64
CA VAL A 385 77.70 27.26 -26.76
C VAL A 385 77.57 28.77 -26.90
N SER A 386 78.67 29.45 -26.63
CA SER A 386 78.90 30.87 -26.88
C SER A 386 78.84 31.17 -28.38
N LEU A 387 78.03 32.14 -28.81
CA LEU A 387 78.05 32.67 -30.17
C LEU A 387 79.28 33.59 -30.36
N PRO A 388 80.03 33.47 -31.48
CA PRO A 388 80.97 34.51 -31.86
C PRO A 388 80.21 35.75 -32.33
N GLN A 389 80.74 36.91 -31.96
CA GLN A 389 80.41 38.19 -32.55
C GLN A 389 80.88 38.20 -34.02
N ASP A 390 79.95 38.47 -34.94
CA ASP A 390 80.04 39.50 -35.99
C ASP A 390 78.71 39.63 -36.73
#